data_AF-A0A496BE73-F1
#
_entry.id   AF-A0A496BE73-F1
#
_cell.length_a   1.000
_cell.length_b   1.000
_cell.length_c   1.000
_cell.angle_alpha   90.00
_cell.angle_beta   90.00
_cell.angle_gamma   90.00
#
_symmetry.space_group_name_H-M   'P 1'
#
loop_
_entity.id
_entity.type
_entity.pdbx_description
1 polymer ?
#
loop_
_entity_poly.entity_id
_entity_poly.type
_entity_poly.pdbx_seq_one_letter_code
_entity_poly.pdbx_strand_id
1 'polypeptide(L)'
;MRKFIATLIKNSIAENVCPGAVVSVLTTDAVHVHEAFGYRAVVPKRLPMHHNTLFDLASLTKPVVTATLCMQLVEKGQVALDTPAVTYLPAFRHP
;
A
#
# COMPACT_ATOMS: atom_id res chain seq x y z
N MET A 1 4.24 -19.00 -12.49
CA MET A 1 4.10 -17.78 -11.67
C MET A 1 3.37 -18.00 -10.35
N ARG A 2 2.07 -18.36 -10.33
CA ARG A 2 1.30 -18.53 -9.07
C ARG A 2 1.95 -19.48 -8.05
N LYS A 3 2.41 -20.67 -8.49
CA LYS A 3 3.12 -21.63 -7.63
C LYS A 3 4.39 -21.03 -6.99
N PHE A 4 5.19 -20.31 -7.79
CA PHE A 4 6.41 -19.66 -7.31
C PHE A 4 6.09 -18.60 -6.23
N ILE A 5 5.13 -17.70 -6.49
CA ILE A 5 4.69 -16.69 -5.52
C ILE A 5 4.16 -17.36 -4.24
N ALA A 6 3.32 -18.38 -4.37
CA ALA A 6 2.81 -19.10 -3.21
C ALA A 6 3.93 -19.73 -2.38
N THR A 7 4.93 -20.34 -3.01
CA THR A 7 6.10 -20.89 -2.31
C THR A 7 6.91 -19.80 -1.61
N LEU A 8 7.20 -18.69 -2.30
CA LEU A 8 7.94 -17.57 -1.73
C LEU A 8 7.26 -17.03 -0.47
N ILE A 9 5.95 -16.73 -0.55
CA ILE A 9 5.20 -16.17 0.58
C ILE A 9 5.10 -17.18 1.73
N LYS A 10 4.85 -18.46 1.44
CA LYS A 10 4.83 -19.51 2.47
C LYS A 10 6.18 -19.64 3.19
N ASN A 11 7.29 -19.54 2.46
CA ASN A 11 8.62 -19.57 3.05
C ASN A 11 8.85 -18.33 3.93
N SER A 12 8.51 -17.13 3.47
CA SER A 12 8.66 -15.90 4.30
C SER A 12 7.82 -15.94 5.57
N ILE A 13 6.62 -16.55 5.53
CA ILE A 13 5.79 -16.77 6.72
C ILE A 13 6.47 -17.80 7.65
N ALA A 14 7.00 -18.90 7.11
CA ALA A 14 7.73 -19.90 7.89
C ALA A 14 8.99 -19.33 8.56
N GLU A 15 9.64 -18.36 7.92
CA GLU A 15 10.78 -17.60 8.43
C GLU A 15 10.39 -16.45 9.38
N ASN A 16 9.09 -16.30 9.69
CA ASN A 16 8.53 -15.27 10.58
C ASN A 16 8.76 -13.81 10.12
N VAL A 17 8.91 -13.56 8.82
CA VAL A 17 8.98 -12.20 8.27
C VAL A 17 7.66 -11.45 8.49
N CYS A 18 6.54 -12.16 8.34
CA CYS A 18 5.20 -11.68 8.67
C CYS A 18 4.27 -12.85 9.01
N PRO A 19 3.19 -12.63 9.77
CA PRO A 19 2.25 -13.70 10.14
C PRO A 19 1.35 -14.16 8.98
N GLY A 20 1.19 -13.33 7.95
CA GLY A 20 0.34 -13.57 6.80
C GLY A 20 0.35 -12.40 5.83
N ALA A 21 -0.15 -12.63 4.61
CA ALA A 21 -0.21 -11.63 3.56
C ALA A 21 -1.36 -11.91 2.59
N VAL A 22 -1.86 -10.86 1.94
CA VAL A 22 -2.66 -10.98 0.72
C VAL A 22 -1.81 -10.46 -0.44
N VAL A 23 -1.66 -11.24 -1.51
CA VAL A 23 -0.81 -10.89 -2.65
C VAL A 23 -1.64 -10.83 -3.91
N SER A 24 -1.57 -9.67 -4.59
CA SER A 24 -2.20 -9.43 -5.88
C SER A 24 -1.13 -9.14 -6.94
N VAL A 25 -1.23 -9.80 -8.09
CA VAL A 25 -0.43 -9.52 -9.29
C VAL A 25 -1.39 -9.41 -10.45
N LEU A 26 -1.42 -8.24 -11.09
CA LEU A 26 -2.38 -7.92 -12.14
C LEU A 26 -1.74 -7.10 -13.25
N THR A 27 -2.25 -7.27 -14.45
CA THR A 27 -2.02 -6.42 -15.62
C THR A 27 -3.32 -5.69 -15.95
N THR A 28 -3.30 -4.80 -16.95
CA THR A 28 -4.49 -4.13 -17.45
C THR A 28 -5.60 -5.12 -17.85
N ASP A 29 -5.21 -6.29 -18.37
CA ASP A 29 -6.15 -7.26 -18.95
C ASP A 29 -6.57 -8.38 -18.00
N ALA A 30 -5.82 -8.64 -16.92
CA ALA A 30 -6.05 -9.82 -16.10
C ALA A 30 -5.46 -9.75 -14.68
N VAL A 31 -6.11 -10.46 -13.76
CA VAL A 31 -5.58 -10.76 -12.42
C VAL A 31 -4.90 -12.13 -12.46
N HIS A 32 -3.56 -12.13 -12.36
CA HIS A 32 -2.75 -13.35 -12.45
C HIS A 32 -2.62 -14.07 -11.11
N VAL A 33 -2.60 -13.32 -10.01
CA VAL A 33 -2.56 -13.81 -8.63
C VAL A 33 -3.45 -12.90 -7.77
N HIS A 34 -4.26 -13.49 -6.91
CA HIS A 34 -4.95 -12.83 -5.81
C HIS A 34 -5.21 -13.91 -4.76
N GLU A 35 -4.36 -13.97 -3.74
CA GLU A 35 -4.35 -15.08 -2.78
C GLU A 35 -4.04 -14.58 -1.36
N ALA A 36 -4.68 -15.20 -0.38
CA ALA A 36 -4.45 -14.97 1.05
C ALA A 36 -3.61 -16.10 1.67
N PHE A 37 -2.60 -15.74 2.46
CA PHE A 37 -1.69 -16.67 3.13
C PHE A 37 -1.58 -16.36 4.62
N GLY A 38 -1.44 -17.40 5.44
CA GLY A 38 -1.16 -17.26 6.87
C GLY A 38 -2.34 -16.68 7.67
N TYR A 39 -2.01 -15.83 8.64
CA TYR A 39 -2.93 -15.32 9.64
C TYR A 39 -2.89 -13.79 9.70
N ARG A 40 -4.06 -13.15 9.79
CA ARG A 40 -4.16 -11.69 10.00
C ARG A 40 -3.86 -11.25 11.44
N ALA A 41 -3.95 -12.19 12.38
CA ALA A 41 -3.56 -12.01 13.77
C ALA A 41 -3.03 -13.33 14.31
N VAL A 42 -1.99 -13.28 15.13
CA VAL A 42 -1.45 -14.46 15.86
C VAL A 42 -1.65 -14.35 17.37
N VAL A 43 -1.92 -13.14 17.88
CA VAL A 43 -2.20 -12.81 19.28
C VAL A 43 -3.39 -11.84 19.30
N PRO A 44 -4.32 -11.93 20.28
CA PRO A 44 -4.41 -12.98 21.32
C PRO A 44 -4.88 -14.34 20.77
N LYS A 45 -5.43 -14.37 19.55
CA LYS A 45 -5.89 -15.58 18.88
C LYS A 45 -5.39 -15.60 17.44
N ARG A 46 -5.08 -16.79 16.94
CA ARG A 46 -4.80 -17.01 15.52
C ARG A 46 -6.08 -16.85 14.70
N LEU A 47 -6.10 -15.84 13.82
CA LEU A 47 -7.21 -15.57 12.90
C LEU A 47 -6.73 -15.72 11.46
N PRO A 48 -7.39 -16.56 10.64
CA PRO A 48 -6.95 -16.79 9.27
C PRO A 48 -6.95 -15.50 8.45
N MET A 49 -6.03 -15.40 7.50
CA MET A 49 -6.04 -14.34 6.51
C MET A 49 -7.18 -14.56 5.51
N HIS A 50 -7.87 -13.47 5.13
CA HIS A 50 -8.88 -13.47 4.07
C HIS A 50 -8.49 -12.46 2.98
N HIS A 51 -8.99 -12.66 1.76
CA HIS A 51 -8.73 -11.76 0.63
C HIS A 51 -9.11 -10.29 0.88
N ASN A 52 -10.14 -10.07 1.71
CA ASN A 52 -10.66 -8.75 2.07
C ASN A 52 -10.22 -8.28 3.47
N THR A 53 -9.16 -8.87 4.05
CA THR A 53 -8.58 -8.34 5.28
C THR A 53 -8.15 -6.89 5.06
N LEU A 54 -8.59 -6.00 5.95
CA LEU A 54 -8.13 -4.61 5.96
C LEU A 54 -6.76 -4.51 6.60
N PHE A 55 -5.88 -3.70 6.01
CA PHE A 55 -4.54 -3.40 6.51
C PHE A 55 -4.39 -1.91 6.72
N ASP A 56 -3.62 -1.51 7.73
CA ASP A 56 -3.10 -0.15 7.81
C ASP A 56 -2.08 0.05 6.69
N LEU A 57 -2.30 1.07 5.86
CA LEU A 57 -1.47 1.35 4.69
C LEU A 57 -0.19 2.12 5.05
N ALA A 58 -0.11 2.74 6.23
CA ALA A 58 1.04 3.51 6.68
C ALA A 58 1.60 4.42 5.55
N SER A 59 2.89 4.30 5.20
CA SER A 59 3.50 5.12 4.15
C SER A 59 2.96 4.88 2.73
N LEU A 60 2.23 3.80 2.46
CA LEU A 60 1.51 3.64 1.18
C LEU A 60 0.43 4.71 0.98
N THR A 61 -0.04 5.34 2.06
CA THR A 61 -0.91 6.53 2.01
C THR A 61 -0.29 7.65 1.16
N LYS A 62 1.05 7.82 1.20
CA LYS A 62 1.74 8.89 0.44
C LYS A 62 1.54 8.75 -1.08
N PRO A 63 1.96 7.65 -1.74
CA PRO A 63 1.79 7.51 -3.18
C PRO A 63 0.32 7.28 -3.58
N VAL A 64 -0.45 6.51 -2.81
CA VAL A 64 -1.81 6.13 -3.22
C VAL A 64 -2.80 7.29 -3.04
N VAL A 65 -2.69 8.03 -1.94
CA VAL A 65 -3.64 9.10 -1.59
C VAL A 65 -3.02 10.47 -1.77
N THR A 66 -2.00 10.82 -0.99
CA THR A 66 -1.50 12.20 -0.92
C THR A 66 -0.95 12.69 -2.26
N ALA A 67 -0.07 11.92 -2.89
CA ALA A 67 0.53 12.28 -4.17
C ALA A 67 -0.52 12.36 -5.28
N THR A 68 -1.45 11.40 -5.34
CA THR A 68 -2.57 11.40 -6.28
C THR A 68 -3.41 12.67 -6.15
N LEU A 69 -3.82 13.02 -4.92
CA LEU A 69 -4.61 14.23 -4.66
C LEU A 69 -3.82 15.50 -5.00
N CYS A 70 -2.54 15.58 -4.66
CA CYS A 70 -1.69 16.71 -5.06
C CYS A 70 -1.65 16.87 -6.58
N MET A 71 -1.45 15.78 -7.33
CA MET A 71 -1.42 15.85 -8.80
C MET A 71 -2.79 16.21 -9.41
N GLN A 72 -3.91 15.80 -8.79
CA GLN A 72 -5.24 16.27 -9.20
C GLN A 72 -5.43 17.77 -8.96
N LEU A 73 -4.82 18.34 -7.91
CA LEU A 73 -4.82 19.79 -7.70
C LEU A 73 -3.95 20.51 -8.75
N VAL A 74 -2.85 19.88 -9.17
CA VAL A 74 -2.01 20.39 -10.27
C VAL A 74 -2.79 20.39 -11.59
N GLU A 75 -3.47 19.30 -11.92
CA GLU A 75 -4.31 19.21 -13.12
C GLU A 75 -5.41 20.28 -13.14
N LYS A 76 -5.96 20.63 -11.97
CA LYS A 76 -6.96 21.70 -11.81
C LYS A 76 -6.37 23.11 -11.77
N GLY A 77 -5.05 23.27 -11.89
CA GLY A 77 -4.36 24.56 -11.80
C GLY A 77 -4.39 25.22 -10.41
N GLN A 78 -4.73 24.46 -9.35
CA GLN A 78 -4.83 24.98 -7.99
C GLN A 78 -3.49 24.94 -7.24
N VAL A 79 -2.62 24.01 -7.63
CA VAL A 79 -1.25 23.87 -7.12
C VAL A 79 -0.31 23.81 -8.32
N ALA A 80 0.85 24.45 -8.24
CA ALA A 80 1.91 24.34 -9.24
C ALA A 80 3.16 23.77 -8.58
N LEU A 81 3.78 22.77 -9.22
CA LEU A 81 4.90 22.00 -8.66
C LEU A 81 6.12 22.87 -8.34
N ASP A 82 6.38 23.86 -9.20
CA ASP A 82 7.53 24.77 -9.06
C ASP A 82 7.21 25.99 -8.17
N THR A 83 5.99 26.09 -7.66
CA THR A 83 5.62 27.18 -6.75
C THR A 83 6.09 26.86 -5.33
N PRO A 84 6.83 27.77 -4.66
CA PRO A 84 7.26 27.56 -3.29
C PRO A 84 6.10 27.22 -2.36
N ALA A 85 6.30 26.26 -1.45
CA ALA A 85 5.26 25.83 -0.51
C ALA A 85 4.69 26.99 0.34
N VAL A 86 5.51 28.00 0.66
CA VAL A 86 5.11 29.20 1.40
C VAL A 86 3.98 29.98 0.72
N THR A 87 3.80 29.86 -0.60
CA THR A 87 2.69 30.47 -1.34
C THR A 87 1.34 29.90 -0.91
N TYR A 88 1.30 28.60 -0.59
CA TYR A 88 0.08 27.90 -0.16
C TYR A 88 -0.01 27.75 1.37
N LEU A 89 1.14 27.66 2.04
CA LEU A 89 1.27 27.43 3.47
C LEU A 89 2.18 28.51 4.09
N PRO A 90 1.65 29.71 4.42
CA PRO A 90 2.46 30.82 4.92
C PRO A 90 3.31 30.51 6.16
N ALA A 91 2.90 29.52 6.97
CA ALA A 91 3.64 29.03 8.13
C ALA A 91 5.02 28.42 7.78
N PHE A 92 5.29 28.09 6.52
CA PHE A 92 6.59 27.62 6.05
C PHE A 92 7.60 28.75 5.81
N ARG A 93 7.22 30.02 6.04
CA ARG A 93 8.16 31.13 5.97
C ARG A 93 9.14 31.04 7.15
N HIS A 94 10.40 30.71 6.86
CA HIS A 94 11.49 30.85 7.81
C HIS A 94 11.97 32.32 7.86
N PRO A 95 12.50 32.79 9.00
CA PRO A 95 13.09 34.13 9.11
C PRO A 95 14.31 34.32 8.20
#